data_AF-A0A2V6J2B3-F1
#
_entry.id   AF-A0A2V6J2B3-F1
#
_cell.length_a   1.000
_cell.length_b   1.000
_cell.length_c   1.000
_cell.angle_alpha   90.00
_cell.angle_beta   90.00
_cell.angle_gamma   90.00
#
_symmetry.space_group_name_H-M   'P 1'
#
loop_
_entity.id
_entity.type
_entity.pdbx_description
1 polymer ?
#
loop_
_entity_poly.entity_id
_entity_poly.type
_entity_poly.pdbx_seq_one_letter_code
_entity_poly.pdbx_strand_id
1 'polypeptide(L)'
;MKRRAILASPRIHQTIVGAWREASTWLVGRYVMMPDHILFFCAPNGTDIPSLERWMRYWKSVATKRIGAKGGDVWQRDHRDRQLRSAESYSDKWEYVRRNPVRQGYCDDPDEWPYQGELNILQW
;
A
#
# COMPACT_ATOMS: atom_id res chain seq x y z
N MET A 1 16.89 -3.10 -11.69
CA MET A 1 16.52 -1.74 -11.21
C MET A 1 16.59 -1.73 -9.68
N LYS A 2 17.45 -0.90 -9.08
CA LYS A 2 17.63 -0.84 -7.62
C LYS A 2 16.44 -0.11 -7.00
N ARG A 3 15.84 -0.66 -5.92
CA ARG A 3 14.75 0.02 -5.22
C ARG A 3 15.29 1.27 -4.52
N ARG A 4 14.60 2.39 -4.66
CA ARG A 4 14.96 3.65 -3.98
C ARG A 4 14.18 3.77 -2.69
N ALA A 5 14.87 4.11 -1.60
CA ALA A 5 14.27 4.35 -0.30
C ALA A 5 13.67 5.77 -0.24
N ILE A 6 12.49 5.97 -0.84
CA ILE A 6 11.85 7.29 -0.94
C ILE A 6 10.45 7.35 -0.32
N LEU A 7 9.89 6.21 0.10
CA LEU A 7 8.47 6.13 0.49
C LEU A 7 8.23 6.44 1.97
N ALA A 8 9.23 6.21 2.83
CA ALA A 8 9.17 6.47 4.28
C ALA A 8 9.39 7.94 4.61
N SER A 9 8.43 8.79 4.25
CA SER A 9 8.42 10.24 4.50
C SER A 9 7.00 10.71 4.77
N PRO A 10 6.76 11.65 5.71
CA PRO A 10 5.42 12.15 6.00
C PRO A 10 4.70 12.70 4.76
N ARG A 11 5.41 13.46 3.92
CA ARG A 11 4.88 14.02 2.69
C ARG A 11 4.45 12.93 1.69
N ILE A 12 5.29 11.92 1.50
CA ILE A 12 5.05 10.85 0.53
C ILE A 12 3.92 9.93 1.01
N HIS A 13 3.92 9.61 2.31
CA HIS A 13 2.84 8.87 2.98
C HIS A 13 1.49 9.57 2.82
N GLN A 14 1.40 10.86 3.15
CA GLN A 14 0.16 11.64 2.96
C GLN A 14 -0.27 11.69 1.48
N THR A 15 0.69 11.81 0.56
CA THR A 15 0.39 11.84 -0.88
C THR A 15 -0.21 10.52 -1.36
N ILE A 16 0.33 9.38 -0.94
CA ILE A 16 -0.15 8.05 -1.31
C ILE A 16 -1.51 7.77 -0.66
N VAL A 17 -1.68 8.08 0.62
CA VAL A 17 -2.97 7.97 1.31
C VAL A 17 -4.03 8.82 0.62
N GLY A 18 -3.70 10.04 0.20
CA GLY A 18 -4.60 10.90 -0.57
C GLY A 18 -4.95 10.32 -1.94
N ALA A 19 -4.00 9.68 -2.63
CA ALA A 19 -4.27 8.99 -3.89
C ALA A 19 -5.19 7.77 -3.72
N TRP A 20 -5.01 7.01 -2.63
CA TRP A 20 -5.90 5.88 -2.31
C TRP A 20 -7.32 6.33 -1.97
N ARG A 21 -7.48 7.45 -1.25
CA ARG A 21 -8.80 8.02 -0.94
C ARG A 21 -9.56 8.46 -2.20
N GLU A 22 -8.86 8.95 -3.21
CA GLU A 22 -9.47 9.34 -4.50
C GLU A 22 -9.78 8.11 -5.37
N ALA A 23 -8.95 7.07 -5.32
CA ALA A 23 -9.12 5.85 -6.10
C ALA A 23 -10.16 4.89 -5.50
N SER A 24 -11.38 5.37 -5.30
CA SER A 24 -12.43 4.72 -4.48
C SER A 24 -13.09 3.48 -5.10
N THR A 25 -12.74 3.07 -6.32
CA THR A 25 -13.26 1.83 -6.94
C THR A 25 -12.71 0.56 -6.28
N TRP A 26 -11.60 0.67 -5.56
CA TRP A 26 -11.13 -0.31 -4.60
C TRP A 26 -10.88 0.38 -3.27
N LEU A 27 -11.16 -0.31 -2.18
CA LEU A 27 -10.89 0.17 -0.82
C LEU A 27 -9.54 -0.33 -0.38
N VAL A 28 -8.70 0.56 0.17
CA VAL A 28 -7.50 0.17 0.91
C VAL A 28 -7.89 -0.06 2.37
N GLY A 29 -7.49 -1.20 2.92
CA GLY A 29 -7.67 -1.53 4.33
C GLY A 29 -6.45 -1.14 5.15
N ARG A 30 -5.90 -2.11 5.87
CA ARG A 30 -4.62 -1.99 6.58
C ARG A 30 -3.44 -1.93 5.61
N TYR A 31 -2.43 -1.15 5.96
CA TYR A 31 -1.23 -0.97 5.15
C TYR A 31 0.00 -0.64 6.00
N VAL A 32 1.17 -0.91 5.42
CA VAL A 32 2.50 -0.53 5.90
C VAL A 32 3.31 -0.03 4.71
N MET A 33 3.90 1.15 4.84
CA MET A 33 4.85 1.73 3.89
C MET A 33 6.26 1.65 4.46
N MET A 34 7.13 0.91 3.80
CA MET A 34 8.56 0.87 4.06
C MET A 34 9.29 1.79 3.08
N PRO A 35 10.56 2.16 3.31
CA PRO A 35 11.28 3.07 2.43
C PRO A 35 11.26 2.67 0.95
N ASP A 36 11.33 1.37 0.65
CA ASP A 36 11.51 0.83 -0.70
C ASP A 36 10.25 0.14 -1.29
N HIS A 37 9.23 -0.15 -0.47
CA HIS A 37 8.01 -0.82 -0.92
C HIS A 37 6.81 -0.60 0.02
N ILE A 38 5.62 -0.96 -0.45
CA ILE A 38 4.36 -0.84 0.29
C ILE A 38 3.68 -2.21 0.33
N LEU A 39 3.17 -2.58 1.50
CA LEU A 39 2.28 -3.72 1.70
C LEU A 39 0.93 -3.19 2.14
N PHE A 40 -0.16 -3.63 1.50
CA PHE A 40 -1.50 -3.21 1.88
C PHE A 40 -2.52 -4.27 1.48
N PHE A 41 -3.66 -4.26 2.18
CA PHE A 41 -4.83 -5.02 1.79
C PHE A 41 -5.79 -4.14 1.01
N CYS A 42 -6.47 -4.72 0.03
CA CYS A 42 -7.53 -4.03 -0.68
C CYS A 42 -8.67 -4.97 -1.04
N ALA A 43 -9.86 -4.38 -1.25
CA ALA A 43 -11.05 -5.09 -1.67
C ALA A 43 -11.79 -4.27 -2.75
N PRO A 44 -12.50 -4.92 -3.68
CA PRO A 44 -13.35 -4.24 -4.65
C PRO A 44 -14.46 -3.45 -3.94
N ASN A 45 -14.77 -2.25 -4.44
CA ASN A 45 -15.85 -1.42 -3.91
C ASN A 45 -17.09 -1.47 -4.83
N GLY A 46 -17.74 -2.64 -4.90
CA GLY A 46 -18.89 -2.88 -5.77
C GLY A 46 -18.65 -3.96 -6.83
N THR A 47 -19.59 -4.09 -7.77
CA THR A 47 -19.66 -5.22 -8.72
C THR A 47 -19.10 -4.93 -10.11
N ASP A 48 -19.11 -3.66 -10.54
CA ASP A 48 -18.56 -3.22 -11.84
C ASP A 48 -17.35 -2.31 -11.62
N ILE A 49 -16.25 -2.93 -11.20
CA ILE A 49 -15.02 -2.23 -10.85
C ILE A 49 -13.88 -2.56 -11.84
N PRO A 50 -12.99 -1.60 -12.14
CA PRO A 50 -11.83 -1.85 -12.99
C PRO A 50 -10.94 -2.94 -12.37
N SER A 51 -10.20 -3.66 -13.22
CA SER A 51 -9.22 -4.64 -12.75
C SER A 51 -8.24 -4.03 -11.74
N LEU A 52 -7.73 -4.88 -10.84
CA LEU A 52 -6.72 -4.48 -9.85
C LEU A 52 -5.54 -3.77 -10.53
N GLU A 53 -5.08 -4.27 -11.68
CA GLU A 53 -3.99 -3.66 -12.43
C GLU A 53 -4.32 -2.23 -12.89
N ARG A 54 -5.54 -2.00 -13.41
CA ARG A 54 -5.97 -0.67 -13.86
C ARG A 54 -6.09 0.29 -12.69
N TRP A 55 -6.62 -0.18 -11.55
CA TRP A 55 -6.68 0.61 -10.32
C TRP A 55 -5.27 0.93 -9.79
N MET A 56 -4.37 -0.06 -9.76
CA MET A 56 -2.97 0.11 -9.36
C MET A 56 -2.26 1.16 -10.22
N ARG A 57 -2.45 1.11 -11.54
CA ARG A 57 -1.89 2.09 -12.47
C ARG A 57 -2.43 3.49 -12.21
N TYR A 58 -3.73 3.60 -11.93
CA TYR A 58 -4.39 4.88 -11.68
C TYR A 58 -3.83 5.59 -10.44
N TRP A 59 -3.89 4.98 -9.25
CA TRP A 59 -3.43 5.67 -8.04
C TRP A 59 -1.92 5.90 -8.05
N LYS A 60 -1.13 4.98 -8.63
CA LYS A 60 0.33 5.18 -8.81
C LYS A 60 0.63 6.39 -9.70
N SER A 61 -0.17 6.61 -10.74
CA SER A 61 -0.04 7.78 -11.62
C SER A 61 -0.35 9.08 -10.86
N VAL A 62 -1.46 9.09 -10.12
CA VAL A 62 -1.86 10.23 -9.27
C VAL A 62 -0.77 10.56 -8.25
N ALA A 63 -0.28 9.55 -7.53
CA ALA A 63 0.80 9.72 -6.55
C ALA A 63 2.09 10.23 -7.21
N THR A 64 2.52 9.66 -8.34
CA THR A 64 3.73 10.11 -9.07
C THR A 64 3.64 11.59 -9.45
N LYS A 65 2.49 12.01 -9.99
CA LYS A 65 2.25 13.41 -10.37
C LYS A 65 2.33 14.34 -9.16
N ARG A 66 1.75 13.96 -8.01
CA ARG A 66 1.76 14.76 -6.78
C ARG A 66 3.13 14.81 -6.09
N ILE A 67 3.90 13.73 -6.18
CA ILE A 67 5.29 13.69 -5.71
C ILE A 67 6.18 14.63 -6.54
N GLY A 68 5.82 14.88 -7.80
CA GLY A 68 6.63 15.65 -8.75
C GLY A 68 7.77 14.82 -9.37
N ALA A 69 7.63 13.49 -9.39
CA ALA A 69 8.61 12.58 -9.96
C ALA A 69 8.31 12.30 -11.45
N LYS A 70 9.31 11.87 -12.22
CA LYS A 70 9.08 11.42 -13.59
C LYS A 70 8.55 9.99 -13.62
N GLY A 71 7.90 9.62 -14.72
CA GLY A 71 7.39 8.26 -14.92
C GLY A 71 8.52 7.23 -14.79
N GLY A 72 8.32 6.22 -13.93
CA GLY A 72 9.30 5.16 -13.67
C GLY A 72 10.27 5.42 -12.51
N ASP A 73 10.28 6.61 -11.91
CA ASP A 73 11.21 6.93 -10.81
C ASP A 73 10.76 6.40 -9.44
N VAL A 74 9.45 6.21 -9.26
CA VAL A 74 8.83 5.87 -7.96
C VAL A 74 8.46 4.40 -7.86
N TRP A 75 7.87 3.84 -8.92
CA TRP A 75 7.26 2.52 -8.89
C TRP A 75 8.00 1.54 -9.77
N GLN A 76 8.13 0.30 -9.28
CA GLN A 76 8.39 -0.82 -10.17
C GLN A 76 7.19 -1.02 -11.12
N ARG A 77 7.46 -1.50 -12.34
CA ARG A 77 6.46 -1.72 -13.39
C ARG A 77 5.30 -2.59 -12.89
N ASP A 78 5.63 -3.67 -12.20
CA ASP A 78 4.66 -4.67 -11.75
C ASP A 78 4.33 -4.51 -10.27
N HIS A 79 3.32 -5.26 -9.83
CA HIS A 79 2.96 -5.44 -8.43
C HIS A 79 2.86 -6.94 -8.15
N ARG A 80 2.96 -7.29 -6.86
CA ARG A 80 2.69 -8.65 -6.40
C ARG A 80 1.43 -8.62 -5.56
N ASP A 81 0.40 -9.27 -6.05
CA ASP A 81 -0.83 -9.52 -5.34
C ASP A 81 -0.94 -10.99 -4.95
N ARG A 82 -1.67 -11.24 -3.86
CA ARG A 82 -2.08 -12.57 -3.44
C ARG A 82 -3.49 -12.45 -2.90
N GLN A 83 -4.42 -13.18 -3.51
CA GLN A 83 -5.77 -13.29 -2.99
C GLN A 83 -5.74 -14.05 -1.65
N LEU A 84 -6.31 -13.44 -0.61
CA LEU A 84 -6.57 -14.12 0.64
C LEU A 84 -7.62 -15.21 0.42
N ARG A 85 -7.35 -16.41 0.94
CA ARG A 85 -8.29 -17.53 0.91
C ARG A 85 -8.95 -17.66 2.27
N SER A 86 -10.16 -18.23 2.32
CA SER A 86 -11.00 -18.32 3.52
C SER A 86 -10.32 -18.91 4.78
N ALA A 87 -9.28 -19.74 4.61
CA ALA A 87 -8.54 -20.33 5.71
C ALA A 87 -7.44 -19.41 6.30
N GLU A 88 -7.07 -18.32 5.62
CA GLU A 88 -6.14 -17.32 6.16
C GLU A 88 -6.96 -16.18 6.78
N SER A 89 -6.90 -16.04 8.11
CA SER A 89 -7.51 -14.88 8.76
C SER A 89 -6.81 -13.60 8.31
N TYR A 90 -7.59 -12.60 7.93
CA TYR A 90 -7.11 -11.24 7.65
C TYR A 90 -6.21 -10.72 8.77
N SER A 91 -6.59 -10.99 10.02
CA SER A 91 -5.84 -10.59 11.22
C SER A 91 -4.48 -11.29 11.32
N ASP A 92 -4.41 -12.59 11.03
CA ASP A 92 -3.15 -13.34 11.07
C ASP A 92 -2.18 -12.82 9.99
N LYS A 93 -2.71 -12.52 8.80
CA LYS A 93 -1.90 -11.94 7.74
C LYS A 93 -1.47 -10.52 8.09
N TRP A 94 -2.33 -9.74 8.73
CA TRP A 94 -2.00 -8.40 9.19
C TRP A 94 -0.83 -8.44 10.17
N GLU A 95 -0.84 -9.36 11.15
CA GLU A 95 0.25 -9.49 12.13
C GLU A 95 1.61 -9.71 11.44
N TYR A 96 1.64 -10.56 10.41
CA TYR A 96 2.84 -10.73 9.59
C TYR A 96 3.25 -9.42 8.88
N VAL A 97 2.29 -8.72 8.24
CA VAL A 97 2.56 -7.49 7.48
C VAL A 97 3.11 -6.39 8.39
N ARG A 98 2.46 -6.12 9.53
CA ARG A 98 2.85 -5.05 10.46
C ARG A 98 4.22 -5.27 11.12
N ARG A 99 4.71 -6.50 11.20
CA ARG A 99 6.06 -6.82 11.70
C ARG A 99 7.17 -6.62 10.67
N ASN A 100 6.86 -6.33 9.41
CA ASN A 100 7.89 -6.15 8.37
C ASN A 100 8.89 -5.03 8.68
N PRO A 101 8.50 -3.86 9.21
CA PRO A 101 9.45 -2.82 9.58
C PRO A 101 10.51 -3.30 10.59
N VAL A 102 10.11 -4.06 11.61
CA VAL A 102 11.03 -4.67 12.59
C VAL A 102 11.94 -5.69 11.93
N ARG A 103 11.39 -6.60 11.11
CA ARG A 103 12.18 -7.61 10.39
C ARG A 103 13.23 -7.01 9.44
N GLN A 104 13.00 -5.79 8.97
CA GLN A 104 13.93 -5.04 8.10
C GLN A 104 14.84 -4.09 8.89
N GLY A 105 14.73 -4.05 10.22
CA GLY A 105 15.54 -3.20 11.09
C GLY A 105 15.20 -1.71 11.04
N TYR A 106 13.96 -1.34 10.68
CA TYR A 106 13.54 0.06 10.61
C TYR A 106 13.00 0.62 11.95
N CYS A 107 12.57 -0.25 12.86
CA CYS A 107 12.14 0.07 14.23
C CYS A 107 12.27 -1.18 15.11
N ASP A 108 12.20 -1.02 16.43
CA ASP A 108 12.26 -2.13 17.39
C ASP A 108 10.87 -2.70 17.69
N ASP A 109 9.84 -1.85 17.73
CA ASP A 109 8.44 -2.23 17.92
C ASP A 109 7.61 -1.90 16.66
N PRO A 110 6.76 -2.83 16.14
CA PRO A 110 5.87 -2.51 15.02
C PRO A 110 4.92 -1.32 15.30
N ASP A 111 4.52 -1.06 16.54
CA ASP A 111 3.66 0.09 16.90
C ASP A 111 4.36 1.44 16.77
N GLU A 112 5.70 1.48 16.77
CA GLU A 112 6.48 2.71 16.60
C GLU A 112 6.63 3.15 15.14
N TRP A 113 6.30 2.28 14.18
CA TRP A 113 6.46 2.61 12.76
C TRP A 113 5.38 3.61 12.31
N PRO A 114 5.73 4.85 11.90
CA PRO A 114 4.73 5.89 11.69
C PRO A 114 4.00 5.77 10.34
N TYR A 115 4.56 5.01 9.39
CA TYR A 115 4.05 4.93 8.02
C TYR A 115 3.16 3.70 7.82
N GLN A 116 2.16 3.53 8.68
CA GLN A 116 1.17 2.47 8.63
C GLN A 116 -0.22 3.00 9.00
N GLY A 117 -1.26 2.22 8.77
CA GLY A 117 -2.61 2.56 9.22
C GLY A 117 -3.70 1.69 8.61
N GLU A 118 -4.96 2.08 8.82
CA GLU A 118 -6.14 1.45 8.27
C GLU A 118 -7.05 2.54 7.68
N LEU A 119 -7.40 2.44 6.39
CA LEU A 119 -8.29 3.43 5.75
C LEU A 119 -9.75 2.98 5.72
N ASN A 120 -10.00 1.68 5.60
CA ASN A 120 -11.34 1.09 5.57
C ASN A 120 -11.33 -0.25 6.31
N ILE A 121 -12.40 -0.57 7.02
CA ILE A 121 -12.63 -1.92 7.51
C ILE A 121 -13.10 -2.75 6.32
N LEU A 122 -12.27 -3.67 5.85
CA LEU A 122 -12.62 -4.55 4.74
C LEU A 122 -13.47 -5.70 5.26
N GLN A 123 -14.66 -5.87 4.69
CA GLN A 123 -15.49 -7.05 4.94
C GLN A 123 -14.92 -8.21 4.11
N TRP A 124 -14.64 -9.33 4.78
CA TRP A 124 -14.01 -10.54 4.26
C TRP A 124 -14.98 -11.70 4.33
#